data_AF-A0A6I3Q6Q7-F1
#
_entry.id   AF-A0A6I3Q6Q7-F1
#
_cell.length_a   1.000
_cell.length_b   1.000
_cell.length_c   1.000
_cell.angle_alpha   90.00
_cell.angle_beta   90.00
_cell.angle_gamma   90.00
#
_symmetry.space_group_name_H-M   'P 1'
#
loop_
_entity.id
_entity.type
_entity.pdbx_description
1 polymer ?
#
loop_
_entity_poly.entity_id
_entity_poly.type
_entity_poly.pdbx_seq_one_letter_code
_entity_poly.pdbx_strand_id
1 'polypeptide(L)'
;MFYIDWTYIILVLPAIAFSLWASTRVNTTFTKYSKQRIRSGMTGSEIARSILNENGLRDVRIECVAGNLTDHFDPKTNVVRLSESVYSGSTSAALGVAAHECAHAIQHAIGYLPLKIRSAIVPVTNLGAKLSMPLIMLGILFSYASKYFIWVAYAGVACFGLCALFQLITLPTEYNASRRAIRSLESCMRLSDDEIVGSKKVLNAAALTYMVSAPLH
;
A
#
# COMPACT_ATOMS: atom_id res chain seq x y z
N MET A 1 -11.58 -3.67 40.06
CA MET A 1 -12.74 -3.59 39.14
C MET A 1 -12.26 -2.83 37.91
N PHE A 2 -12.10 -3.50 36.77
CA PHE A 2 -11.63 -2.85 35.54
C PHE A 2 -12.67 -1.80 35.13
N TYR A 3 -12.34 -0.52 35.33
CA TYR A 3 -13.14 0.59 34.81
C TYR A 3 -12.87 0.61 33.30
N ILE A 4 -13.64 -0.16 32.53
CA ILE A 4 -13.60 -0.03 31.08
C ILE A 4 -14.27 1.30 30.77
N ASP A 5 -13.43 2.29 30.46
CA ASP A 5 -13.89 3.61 30.06
C ASP A 5 -14.76 3.45 28.80
N TRP A 6 -16.03 3.82 28.90
CA TRP A 6 -16.98 3.69 27.80
C TRP A 6 -16.55 4.48 26.56
N THR A 7 -15.74 5.54 26.74
CA THR A 7 -15.13 6.26 25.62
C THR A 7 -14.15 5.38 24.82
N TYR A 8 -13.42 4.49 25.48
CA TYR A 8 -12.52 3.53 24.82
C TYR A 8 -13.32 2.53 23.98
N ILE A 9 -14.44 2.00 24.49
CA ILE A 9 -15.31 1.09 23.73
C ILE A 9 -15.90 1.82 22.51
N ILE A 10 -16.43 3.04 22.70
CA ILE A 10 -17.08 3.80 21.63
C ILE A 10 -16.11 4.23 20.53
N LEU A 11 -14.83 4.48 20.84
CA LEU A 11 -13.83 4.91 19.85
C LEU A 11 -13.06 3.73 19.23
N VAL A 12 -12.61 2.78 20.05
CA VAL A 12 -11.72 1.69 19.61
C VAL A 12 -12.49 0.56 18.94
N LEU A 13 -13.69 0.23 19.42
CA LEU A 13 -14.47 -0.88 18.86
C LEU A 13 -14.92 -0.61 17.41
N PRO A 14 -15.42 0.59 17.04
CA PRO A 14 -15.69 0.91 15.65
C PRO A 14 -14.42 0.93 14.79
N ALA A 15 -13.29 1.42 15.31
CA ALA A 15 -12.02 1.44 14.58
C ALA A 15 -11.52 0.01 14.25
N ILE A 16 -11.59 -0.90 15.22
CA ILE A 16 -11.24 -2.33 15.03
C ILE A 16 -12.21 -2.99 14.04
N ALA A 17 -13.52 -2.81 14.23
CA ALA A 17 -14.53 -3.38 13.35
C ALA A 17 -14.37 -2.89 11.90
N PHE A 18 -14.08 -1.61 11.72
CA PHE A 18 -13.87 -1.01 10.41
C PHE A 18 -12.57 -1.48 9.75
N SER A 19 -11.48 -1.64 10.51
CA SER A 19 -10.23 -2.23 10.02
C SER A 19 -10.39 -3.68 9.57
N LEU A 20 -11.07 -4.50 10.36
CA LEU A 20 -11.40 -5.88 10.00
C LEU A 20 -12.25 -5.93 8.73
N TRP A 21 -13.25 -5.06 8.62
CA TRP A 21 -14.08 -4.95 7.43
C TRP A 21 -13.26 -4.53 6.18
N ALA A 22 -12.38 -3.54 6.29
CA ALA A 22 -11.55 -3.12 5.17
C ALA A 22 -10.54 -4.19 4.75
N SER A 23 -9.88 -4.83 5.71
CA SER A 23 -8.93 -5.92 5.45
C SER A 23 -9.62 -7.11 4.78
N THR A 24 -10.80 -7.52 5.26
CA THR A 24 -11.59 -8.59 4.62
C THR A 24 -12.05 -8.19 3.22
N ARG A 25 -12.50 -6.94 3.01
CA ARG A 25 -12.90 -6.42 1.69
C ARG A 25 -11.78 -6.51 0.67
N VAL A 26 -10.55 -6.19 1.05
CA VAL A 26 -9.37 -6.22 0.18
C VAL A 26 -8.95 -7.64 -0.14
N ASN A 27 -8.79 -8.48 0.87
CA ASN A 27 -8.45 -9.88 0.67
C ASN A 27 -9.47 -10.59 -0.21
N THR A 28 -10.76 -10.33 0.00
CA THR A 28 -11.85 -10.92 -0.81
C THR A 28 -11.79 -10.42 -2.25
N THR A 29 -11.56 -9.12 -2.45
CA THR A 29 -11.48 -8.53 -3.80
C THR A 29 -10.25 -9.05 -4.55
N PHE A 30 -9.08 -9.03 -3.92
CA PHE A 30 -7.86 -9.57 -4.47
C PHE A 30 -8.04 -11.05 -4.84
N THR A 31 -8.51 -11.89 -3.91
CA THR A 31 -8.73 -13.33 -4.15
C THR A 31 -9.71 -13.58 -5.31
N LYS A 32 -10.78 -12.78 -5.42
CA LYS A 32 -11.74 -12.88 -6.52
C LYS A 32 -11.08 -12.59 -7.87
N TYR A 33 -10.34 -11.48 -7.96
CA TYR A 33 -9.74 -11.02 -9.22
C TYR A 33 -8.42 -11.72 -9.58
N SER A 34 -7.76 -12.36 -8.63
CA SER A 34 -6.64 -13.29 -8.88
C SER A 34 -7.10 -14.62 -9.49
N LYS A 35 -8.40 -14.92 -9.47
CA LYS A 35 -8.99 -16.07 -10.17
C LYS A 35 -9.56 -15.71 -11.54
N GLN A 36 -9.80 -14.43 -11.81
CA GLN A 36 -10.28 -13.95 -13.10
C GLN A 36 -9.11 -13.92 -14.09
N ARG A 37 -9.05 -14.93 -14.96
CA ARG A 37 -8.10 -14.98 -16.07
C ARG A 37 -8.43 -13.92 -17.10
N ILE A 38 -7.39 -13.32 -17.69
CA ILE A 38 -7.53 -12.38 -18.79
C ILE A 38 -7.51 -13.14 -20.13
N ARG A 39 -8.41 -12.76 -21.04
CA ARG A 39 -8.55 -13.22 -22.44
C ARG A 39 -7.34 -12.84 -23.29
N SER A 40 -6.70 -11.71 -23.00
CA SER A 40 -5.49 -11.26 -23.72
C SER A 40 -4.30 -12.23 -23.57
N GLY A 41 -4.33 -13.08 -22.55
CA GLY A 41 -3.26 -14.02 -22.19
C GLY A 41 -2.02 -13.36 -21.58
N MET A 42 -1.95 -12.02 -21.57
CA MET A 42 -0.75 -11.30 -21.17
C MET A 42 -0.38 -11.56 -19.72
N THR A 43 0.91 -11.75 -19.44
CA THR A 43 1.41 -11.86 -18.07
C THR A 43 1.66 -10.48 -17.47
N GLY A 44 1.69 -10.38 -16.14
CA GLY A 44 2.02 -9.11 -15.46
C GLY A 44 3.35 -8.52 -15.92
N SER A 45 4.37 -9.35 -16.19
CA SER A 45 5.65 -8.90 -16.73
C SER A 45 5.54 -8.31 -18.15
N GLU A 46 4.73 -8.90 -19.03
CA GLU A 46 4.50 -8.39 -20.39
C GLU A 46 3.75 -7.06 -20.39
N ILE A 47 2.73 -6.92 -19.53
CA ILE A 47 2.00 -5.66 -19.35
C ILE A 47 2.90 -4.59 -18.76
N ALA A 48 3.67 -4.92 -17.71
CA ALA A 48 4.63 -4.01 -17.14
C ALA A 48 5.63 -3.52 -18.19
N ARG A 49 6.13 -4.44 -19.03
CA ARG A 49 7.05 -4.08 -20.11
C ARG A 49 6.41 -3.15 -21.14
N SER A 50 5.15 -3.40 -21.53
CA SER A 50 4.40 -2.53 -22.44
C SER A 50 4.25 -1.12 -21.87
N ILE A 51 3.74 -1.01 -20.63
CA ILE A 51 3.51 0.28 -19.95
C ILE A 51 4.79 1.09 -19.84
N LEU A 52 5.88 0.46 -19.38
CA LEU A 52 7.17 1.14 -19.26
C LEU A 52 7.69 1.60 -20.63
N ASN A 53 7.54 0.78 -21.68
CA ASN A 53 7.98 1.15 -23.03
C ASN A 53 7.17 2.31 -23.62
N GLU A 54 5.85 2.33 -23.41
CA GLU A 54 4.96 3.42 -23.82
C GLU A 54 5.30 4.75 -23.13
N ASN A 55 5.89 4.68 -21.93
CA ASN A 55 6.34 5.85 -21.17
C ASN A 55 7.83 6.16 -21.35
N GLY A 56 8.52 5.52 -22.31
CA GLY A 56 9.95 5.77 -22.58
C GLY A 56 10.92 5.18 -21.55
N LEU A 57 10.45 4.35 -20.62
CA LEU A 57 11.22 3.77 -19.51
C LEU A 57 11.81 2.41 -19.86
N ARG A 58 12.56 2.34 -20.97
CA ARG A 58 13.17 1.10 -21.47
C ARG A 58 14.25 0.54 -20.54
N ASP A 59 14.94 1.43 -19.81
CA ASP A 59 16.05 1.08 -18.91
C ASP A 59 15.58 0.53 -17.56
N VAL A 60 14.29 0.67 -17.23
CA VAL A 60 13.71 0.10 -16.01
C VAL A 60 13.62 -1.41 -16.17
N ARG A 61 14.33 -2.16 -15.32
CA ARG A 61 14.29 -3.63 -15.33
C ARG A 61 13.03 -4.14 -14.65
N ILE A 62 12.59 -5.32 -15.05
CA ILE A 62 11.49 -6.05 -14.41
C ILE A 62 12.07 -7.36 -13.88
N GLU A 63 11.96 -7.59 -12.58
CA GLU A 63 12.51 -8.76 -11.89
C GLU A 63 11.39 -9.55 -11.20
N CYS A 64 11.48 -10.88 -11.25
CA CYS A 64 10.63 -11.75 -10.47
C CYS A 64 11.23 -11.90 -9.06
N VAL A 65 10.43 -11.72 -8.02
CA VAL A 65 10.82 -11.95 -6.62
C VAL A 65 9.98 -13.05 -5.99
N ALA A 66 10.62 -13.84 -5.13
CA ALA A 66 9.93 -14.84 -4.33
C ALA A 66 9.00 -14.19 -3.30
N GLY A 67 7.86 -14.82 -3.06
CA GLY A 67 6.85 -14.35 -2.11
C GLY A 67 5.52 -14.02 -2.79
N ASN A 68 4.59 -13.50 -2.01
CA ASN A 68 3.28 -13.04 -2.47
C ASN A 68 3.06 -11.62 -1.92
N LEU A 69 2.53 -10.71 -2.75
CA LEU A 69 2.32 -9.30 -2.39
C LEU A 69 3.61 -8.56 -1.97
N THR A 70 4.76 -8.98 -2.51
CA THR A 70 6.07 -8.34 -2.32
C THR A 70 6.43 -7.39 -3.47
N ASP A 71 5.44 -7.12 -4.32
CA ASP A 71 5.54 -6.26 -5.49
C ASP A 71 5.89 -4.83 -5.09
N HIS A 72 6.93 -4.27 -5.71
CA HIS A 72 7.33 -2.87 -5.48
C HIS A 72 8.25 -2.36 -6.60
N PHE A 73 8.15 -1.07 -6.89
CA PHE A 73 9.20 -0.34 -7.61
C PHE A 73 10.30 0.17 -6.67
N ASP A 74 11.56 -0.07 -7.03
CA ASP A 74 12.73 0.43 -6.31
C ASP A 74 13.40 1.60 -7.07
N PRO A 75 13.29 2.84 -6.57
CA PRO A 75 13.86 4.02 -7.22
C PRO A 75 15.39 4.08 -7.13
N LYS A 76 16.04 3.32 -6.23
CA LYS A 76 17.50 3.31 -6.11
C LYS A 76 18.14 2.47 -7.20
N THR A 77 17.50 1.35 -7.54
CA THR A 77 18.02 0.41 -8.55
C THR A 77 17.30 0.50 -9.89
N ASN A 78 16.25 1.32 -9.99
CA ASN A 78 15.37 1.45 -11.16
C ASN A 78 14.82 0.09 -11.63
N VAL A 79 14.28 -0.66 -10.68
CA VAL A 79 13.73 -2.00 -10.93
C VAL A 79 12.28 -2.07 -10.45
N VAL A 80 11.40 -2.59 -11.31
CA VAL A 80 10.06 -3.05 -10.93
C VAL A 80 10.18 -4.52 -10.51
N ARG A 81 9.96 -4.81 -9.23
CA ARG A 81 9.96 -6.18 -8.70
C ARG A 81 8.53 -6.66 -8.59
N LEU A 82 8.24 -7.79 -9.23
CA LEU A 82 6.91 -8.42 -9.20
C LEU A 82 7.03 -9.78 -8.52
N SER A 83 6.09 -10.09 -7.62
CA SER A 83 5.95 -11.40 -7.02
C SER A 83 5.66 -12.45 -8.08
N GLU A 84 6.03 -13.70 -7.84
CA GLU A 84 5.87 -14.78 -8.82
C GLU A 84 4.43 -14.92 -9.36
N SER A 85 3.45 -14.72 -8.46
CA SER A 85 2.01 -14.74 -8.77
C SER A 85 1.56 -13.61 -9.68
N VAL A 86 2.27 -12.47 -9.67
CA VAL A 86 2.01 -11.31 -10.51
C VAL A 86 2.84 -11.36 -11.79
N TYR A 87 4.14 -11.67 -11.68
CA TYR A 87 5.09 -11.70 -12.79
C TYR A 87 4.62 -12.62 -13.92
N SER A 88 4.23 -13.85 -13.56
CA SER A 88 3.76 -14.90 -14.48
C SER A 88 2.23 -14.97 -14.58
N GLY A 89 1.51 -14.22 -13.74
CA GLY A 89 0.06 -14.28 -13.66
C GLY A 89 -0.62 -13.54 -14.81
N SER A 90 -1.54 -14.22 -15.50
CA SER A 90 -2.45 -13.63 -16.50
C SER A 90 -3.84 -13.43 -15.89
N THR A 91 -3.94 -12.57 -14.87
CA THR A 91 -5.19 -12.30 -14.13
C THR A 91 -5.42 -10.81 -13.97
N SER A 92 -6.66 -10.38 -13.74
CA SER A 92 -6.96 -8.96 -13.53
C SER A 92 -6.23 -8.38 -12.31
N ALA A 93 -6.01 -9.18 -11.26
CA ALA A 93 -5.22 -8.75 -10.12
C ALA A 93 -3.74 -8.55 -10.47
N ALA A 94 -3.13 -9.51 -11.18
CA ALA A 94 -1.74 -9.39 -11.63
C ALA A 94 -1.54 -8.17 -12.55
N LEU A 95 -2.49 -7.95 -13.45
CA LEU A 95 -2.51 -6.81 -14.37
C LEU A 95 -2.59 -5.47 -13.64
N GLY A 96 -3.48 -5.37 -12.64
CA GLY A 96 -3.61 -4.19 -11.79
C GLY A 96 -2.35 -3.91 -10.98
N VAL A 97 -1.79 -4.91 -10.30
CA VAL A 97 -0.59 -4.75 -9.45
C VAL A 97 0.64 -4.38 -10.30
N ALA A 98 0.88 -5.09 -11.41
CA ALA A 98 1.98 -4.78 -12.31
C ALA A 98 1.88 -3.35 -12.87
N ALA A 99 0.68 -2.92 -13.26
CA ALA A 99 0.46 -1.55 -13.74
C ALA A 99 0.65 -0.49 -12.64
N HIS A 100 0.31 -0.81 -11.39
CA HIS A 100 0.53 0.08 -10.23
C HIS A 100 2.01 0.29 -9.94
N GLU A 101 2.81 -0.77 -9.97
CA GLU A 101 4.26 -0.64 -9.78
C GLU A 101 4.93 0.12 -10.94
N CYS A 102 4.46 -0.08 -12.17
CA CYS A 102 4.89 0.74 -13.30
C CYS A 102 4.49 2.21 -13.14
N ALA A 103 3.34 2.50 -12.53
CA ALA A 103 2.94 3.86 -12.24
C ALA A 103 3.88 4.55 -11.24
N HIS A 104 4.44 3.82 -10.27
CA HIS A 104 5.50 4.35 -9.41
C HIS A 104 6.80 4.63 -10.17
N ALA A 105 7.18 3.76 -11.11
CA ALA A 105 8.32 4.02 -12.00
C ALA A 105 8.10 5.30 -12.84
N ILE A 106 6.89 5.49 -13.38
CA ILE A 106 6.53 6.70 -14.13
C ILE A 106 6.56 7.94 -13.23
N GLN A 107 6.00 7.86 -12.02
CA GLN A 107 6.06 8.95 -11.04
C GLN A 107 7.50 9.34 -10.70
N HIS A 108 8.39 8.35 -10.57
CA HIS A 108 9.80 8.57 -10.33
C HIS A 108 10.46 9.29 -11.51
N ALA A 109 10.22 8.81 -12.74
CA ALA A 109 10.79 9.39 -13.95
C ALA A 109 10.37 10.84 -14.20
N ILE A 110 9.12 11.20 -13.91
CA ILE A 110 8.65 12.60 -14.04
C ILE A 110 8.98 13.47 -12.83
N GLY A 111 9.69 12.93 -11.83
CA GLY A 111 10.07 13.66 -10.62
C GLY A 111 8.90 14.09 -9.74
N TYR A 112 7.82 13.30 -9.68
CA TYR A 112 6.59 13.63 -8.94
C TYR A 112 6.89 13.97 -7.47
N LEU A 113 6.69 15.24 -7.08
CA LEU A 113 7.11 15.77 -5.78
C LEU A 113 6.54 14.97 -4.58
N PRO A 114 5.26 14.61 -4.54
CA PRO A 114 4.72 13.79 -3.45
C PRO A 114 5.43 12.45 -3.28
N LEU A 115 5.90 11.81 -4.36
CA LEU A 115 6.67 10.56 -4.27
C LEU A 115 8.02 10.80 -3.57
N LYS A 116 8.71 11.91 -3.88
CA LYS A 116 9.98 12.26 -3.22
C LYS A 116 9.79 12.48 -1.72
N ILE A 117 8.71 13.18 -1.34
CA ILE A 117 8.33 13.41 0.06
C ILE A 117 8.13 12.06 0.76
N ARG A 118 7.34 11.16 0.16
CA ARG A 118 7.14 9.80 0.70
C ARG A 118 8.48 9.08 0.90
N SER A 119 9.33 9.01 -0.12
CA SER A 119 10.60 8.29 -0.04
C SER A 119 11.54 8.81 1.07
N ALA A 120 11.48 10.11 1.37
CA ALA A 120 12.25 10.71 2.46
C ALA A 120 11.66 10.39 3.85
N ILE A 121 10.34 10.29 3.97
CA ILE A 121 9.63 10.14 5.25
C ILE A 121 9.49 8.67 5.68
N VAL A 122 9.32 7.74 4.74
CA VAL A 122 9.15 6.29 5.01
C VAL A 122 10.17 5.69 6.00
N PRO A 123 11.49 5.96 5.93
CA PRO A 123 12.42 5.40 6.92
C PRO A 123 12.16 5.92 8.34
N VAL A 124 11.77 7.20 8.46
CA VAL A 124 11.47 7.84 9.76
C VAL A 124 10.17 7.28 10.34
N THR A 125 9.13 7.12 9.52
CA THR A 125 7.85 6.56 9.98
C THR A 125 7.97 5.09 10.34
N ASN A 126 8.74 4.29 9.60
CA ASN A 126 8.99 2.89 9.94
C ASN A 126 9.73 2.75 11.28
N LEU A 127 10.71 3.62 11.55
CA LEU A 127 11.37 3.65 12.85
C LEU A 127 10.41 4.08 13.96
N GLY A 128 9.64 5.15 13.72
CA GLY A 128 8.65 5.67 14.66
C GLY A 128 7.57 4.65 15.02
N ALA A 129 7.03 3.91 14.04
CA ALA A 129 6.04 2.87 14.26
C ALA A 129 6.61 1.67 15.04
N LYS A 130 7.85 1.26 14.76
CA LYS A 130 8.53 0.19 15.50
C LYS A 130 8.81 0.57 16.96
N LEU A 131 9.09 1.84 17.23
CA LEU A 131 9.39 2.34 18.56
C LEU A 131 8.13 2.74 19.35
N SER A 132 7.06 3.17 18.67
CA SER A 132 5.86 3.69 19.34
C SER A 132 5.20 2.66 20.23
N MET A 133 5.02 1.42 19.75
CA MET A 133 4.34 0.39 20.55
C MET A 133 5.14 -0.04 21.79
N PRO A 134 6.47 -0.30 21.71
CA PRO A 134 7.30 -0.50 22.91
C PRO A 134 7.30 0.69 23.86
N LEU A 135 7.36 1.95 23.37
CA LEU A 135 7.31 3.14 24.22
C LEU A 135 5.99 3.26 24.96
N ILE A 136 4.87 3.00 24.28
CA ILE A 136 3.53 3.01 24.89
C ILE A 136 3.43 1.92 25.96
N MET A 137 3.83 0.68 25.63
CA MET A 137 3.79 -0.44 26.57
C MET A 137 4.69 -0.21 27.80
N LEU A 138 5.94 0.21 27.59
CA LEU A 138 6.86 0.51 28.70
C LEU A 138 6.36 1.68 29.54
N GLY A 139 5.87 2.75 28.90
CA GLY A 139 5.31 3.90 29.59
C GLY A 139 4.12 3.54 30.48
N ILE A 140 3.21 2.69 30.01
CA ILE A 140 2.06 2.21 30.79
C ILE A 140 2.51 1.24 31.89
N LEU A 141 3.36 0.26 31.59
CA LEU A 141 3.78 -0.77 32.55
C LEU A 141 4.55 -0.16 33.73
N PHE A 142 5.45 0.79 33.47
CA PHE A 142 6.24 1.46 34.49
C PHE A 142 5.58 2.73 35.05
N SER A 143 4.39 3.10 34.58
CA SER A 143 3.63 4.25 35.10
C SER A 143 3.34 4.14 36.60
N TYR A 144 3.20 2.91 37.12
CA TYR A 144 3.02 2.64 38.54
C TYR A 144 4.30 2.87 39.36
N ALA A 145 5.47 2.68 38.75
CA ALA A 145 6.77 2.85 39.42
C ALA A 145 7.19 4.33 39.49
N SER A 146 6.85 5.14 38.50
CA SER A 146 7.11 6.59 38.53
C SER A 146 6.23 7.36 37.56
N LYS A 147 5.75 8.53 37.99
CA LYS A 147 4.97 9.45 37.16
C LYS A 147 5.72 9.91 35.89
N TYR A 148 7.05 9.81 35.85
CA TYR A 148 7.82 10.14 34.64
C TYR A 148 7.53 9.19 33.47
N PHE A 149 7.14 7.93 33.72
CA PHE A 149 6.83 6.97 32.66
C PHE A 149 5.52 7.27 31.91
N ILE A 150 4.61 8.06 32.49
CA ILE A 150 3.42 8.55 31.77
C ILE A 150 3.81 9.46 30.59
N TRP A 151 4.88 10.27 30.74
CA TRP A 151 5.40 11.12 29.67
C TRP A 151 6.05 10.30 28.55
N VAL A 152 6.63 9.15 28.89
CA VAL A 152 7.13 8.18 27.91
C VAL A 152 5.98 7.58 27.10
N ALA A 153 4.87 7.24 27.75
CA ALA A 153 3.66 6.79 27.06
C ALA A 153 3.11 7.86 26.12
N TYR A 154 3.02 9.12 26.56
CA TYR A 154 2.60 10.24 25.70
C TYR A 154 3.54 10.47 24.52
N ALA A 155 4.85 10.36 24.71
CA ALA A 155 5.81 10.43 23.62
C ALA A 155 5.59 9.30 22.59
N GLY A 156 5.30 8.08 23.05
CA GLY A 156 4.93 6.95 22.20
C GLY A 156 3.65 7.20 21.40
N VAL A 157 2.61 7.74 22.05
CA VAL A 157 1.34 8.12 21.38
C VAL A 157 1.56 9.25 20.37
N ALA A 158 2.36 10.27 20.69
CA ALA A 158 2.70 11.35 19.78
C ALA A 158 3.47 10.84 18.57
N CYS A 159 4.44 9.94 18.77
CA CYS A 159 5.17 9.28 17.70
C CYS A 159 4.24 8.48 16.79
N PHE A 160 3.31 7.71 17.37
CA PHE A 160 2.30 6.98 16.61
C PHE A 160 1.38 7.91 15.80
N GLY A 161 0.90 8.99 16.41
CA GLY A 161 0.07 9.99 15.75
C GLY A 161 0.78 10.70 14.59
N LEU A 162 2.08 11.00 14.75
CA LEU A 162 2.90 11.53 13.67
C LEU A 162 3.08 10.53 12.52
N CYS A 163 3.31 9.25 12.81
CA CYS A 163 3.36 8.21 11.78
C CYS A 163 2.04 8.12 11.00
N ALA A 164 0.90 8.13 11.69
CA ALA A 164 -0.43 8.11 11.06
C ALA A 164 -0.67 9.36 10.20
N LEU A 165 -0.28 10.55 10.67
CA LEU A 165 -0.35 11.80 9.91
C LEU A 165 0.49 11.71 8.62
N PHE A 166 1.72 11.20 8.72
CA PHE A 166 2.58 11.05 7.55
C PHE A 166 2.01 10.06 6.53
N GLN A 167 1.34 9.00 6.99
CA GLN A 167 0.63 8.09 6.08
C GLN A 167 -0.43 8.81 5.26
N LEU A 168 -1.21 9.72 5.87
CA LEU A 168 -2.19 10.55 5.16
C LEU A 168 -1.54 11.48 4.14
N ILE A 169 -0.37 12.06 4.45
CA ILE A 169 0.39 12.93 3.53
C ILE A 169 0.87 12.14 2.30
N THR A 170 1.17 10.84 2.44
CA THR A 170 1.61 10.01 1.32
C THR A 170 0.48 9.43 0.47
N LEU A 171 -0.76 9.47 0.96
CA LEU A 171 -1.94 8.92 0.28
C LEU A 171 -2.20 9.50 -1.13
N PRO A 172 -1.99 10.80 -1.41
CA PRO A 172 -2.08 11.34 -2.77
C PRO A 172 -1.10 10.70 -3.77
N THR A 173 0.02 10.14 -3.29
CA THR A 173 0.98 9.42 -4.15
C THR A 173 0.39 8.14 -4.71
N GLU A 174 -0.24 7.35 -3.84
CA GLU A 174 -0.86 6.08 -4.17
C GLU A 174 -2.08 6.29 -5.09
N TYR A 175 -2.93 7.26 -4.76
CA TYR A 175 -4.09 7.58 -5.61
C TYR A 175 -3.68 8.01 -7.02
N ASN A 176 -2.62 8.82 -7.14
CA ASN A 176 -2.08 9.22 -8.42
C ASN A 176 -1.48 8.02 -9.19
N ALA A 177 -0.79 7.11 -8.49
CA ALA A 177 -0.25 5.89 -9.08
C ALA A 177 -1.37 4.99 -9.62
N SER A 178 -2.39 4.69 -8.83
CA SER A 178 -3.54 3.88 -9.27
C SER A 178 -4.28 4.51 -10.45
N ARG A 179 -4.43 5.84 -10.49
CA ARG A 179 -5.04 6.54 -11.63
C ARG A 179 -4.19 6.41 -12.90
N ARG A 180 -2.87 6.49 -12.80
CA ARG A 180 -1.95 6.27 -13.93
C ARG A 180 -1.95 4.81 -14.40
N ALA A 181 -1.99 3.87 -13.46
CA ALA A 181 -2.08 2.45 -13.74
C ALA A 181 -3.34 2.16 -14.58
N ILE A 182 -4.51 2.60 -14.13
CA ILE A 182 -5.78 2.41 -14.85
C ILE A 182 -5.71 3.02 -16.25
N ARG A 183 -5.20 4.25 -16.40
CA ARG A 183 -5.06 4.89 -17.72
C ARG A 183 -4.14 4.12 -18.66
N SER A 184 -3.06 3.54 -18.14
CA SER A 184 -2.11 2.74 -18.94
C SER A 184 -2.71 1.40 -19.37
N LEU A 185 -3.65 0.87 -18.57
CA LEU A 185 -4.41 -0.33 -18.94
C LEU A 185 -5.50 0.00 -19.97
N GLU A 186 -6.18 1.14 -19.82
CA GLU A 186 -7.18 1.64 -20.77
C GLU A 186 -6.57 1.97 -22.15
N SER A 187 -5.30 2.39 -22.21
CA SER A 187 -4.60 2.59 -23.49
C SER A 187 -4.14 1.29 -24.16
N CYS A 188 -4.18 0.15 -23.47
CA CYS A 188 -3.76 -1.13 -24.02
C CYS A 188 -4.88 -1.77 -24.83
N MET A 189 -4.81 -1.68 -26.15
CA MET A 189 -5.83 -2.25 -27.07
C MET A 189 -6.01 -3.78 -26.99
N ARG A 190 -5.09 -4.48 -26.31
CA ARG A 190 -5.16 -5.94 -26.13
C ARG A 190 -6.07 -6.36 -24.97
N LEU A 191 -6.49 -5.41 -24.13
CA LEU A 191 -7.31 -5.67 -22.95
C LEU A 191 -8.78 -5.36 -23.23
N SER A 192 -9.65 -6.20 -22.71
CA SER A 192 -11.09 -6.00 -22.70
C SER A 192 -11.54 -5.20 -21.48
N ASP A 193 -12.68 -4.53 -21.60
CA ASP A 193 -13.24 -3.69 -20.54
C ASP A 193 -13.43 -4.45 -19.22
N ASP A 194 -13.83 -5.72 -19.28
CA ASP A 194 -14.02 -6.57 -18.10
C ASP A 194 -12.72 -6.82 -17.32
N GLU A 195 -11.59 -6.91 -18.01
CA GLU A 195 -10.27 -7.09 -17.38
C GLU A 195 -9.80 -5.81 -16.70
N ILE A 196 -10.05 -4.67 -17.35
CA ILE A 196 -9.76 -3.34 -16.82
C ILE A 196 -10.64 -3.07 -15.59
N VAL A 197 -11.93 -3.41 -15.64
CA VAL A 197 -12.86 -3.28 -14.51
C VAL A 197 -12.41 -4.13 -13.33
N GLY A 198 -11.92 -5.35 -13.57
CA GLY A 198 -11.35 -6.20 -12.53
C GLY A 198 -10.13 -5.56 -11.85
N SER A 199 -9.21 -5.04 -12.66
CA SER A 199 -7.99 -4.36 -12.19
C SER A 199 -8.32 -3.11 -11.38
N LYS A 200 -9.27 -2.30 -11.86
CA LYS A 200 -9.79 -1.12 -11.16
C LYS A 200 -10.38 -1.46 -9.80
N LYS A 201 -11.09 -2.59 -9.68
CA LYS A 201 -11.63 -3.05 -8.40
C LYS A 201 -10.52 -3.48 -7.43
N VAL A 202 -9.46 -4.12 -7.93
CA VAL A 202 -8.29 -4.47 -7.11
C VAL A 202 -7.58 -3.22 -6.59
N LEU A 203 -7.30 -2.25 -7.47
CA LEU A 203 -6.64 -0.99 -7.10
C LEU A 203 -7.50 -0.14 -6.15
N ASN A 204 -8.81 -0.06 -6.39
CA ASN A 204 -9.72 0.66 -5.51
C ASN A 204 -9.84 -0.01 -4.14
N ALA A 205 -9.83 -1.35 -4.09
CA ALA A 205 -9.84 -2.07 -2.82
C ALA A 205 -8.57 -1.78 -2.02
N ALA A 206 -7.39 -1.86 -2.65
CA ALA A 206 -6.12 -1.52 -2.02
C ALA A 206 -6.09 -0.06 -1.52
N ALA A 207 -6.57 0.90 -2.33
CA ALA A 207 -6.67 2.30 -1.93
C ALA A 207 -7.64 2.51 -0.75
N LEU A 208 -8.72 1.71 -0.66
CA LEU A 208 -9.63 1.73 0.48
C LEU A 208 -8.90 1.34 1.77
N THR A 209 -8.02 0.35 1.75
CA THR A 209 -7.19 0.01 2.93
C THR A 209 -6.32 1.17 3.35
N TYR A 210 -5.75 1.93 2.42
CA TYR A 210 -4.93 3.09 2.80
C TYR A 210 -5.74 4.19 3.49
N MET A 211 -6.99 4.43 3.05
CA MET A 211 -7.89 5.38 3.71
C MET A 211 -8.35 4.90 5.09
N VAL A 212 -8.43 3.58 5.28
CA VAL A 212 -9.03 2.96 6.47
C VAL A 212 -7.98 2.55 7.52
N SER A 213 -6.82 2.09 7.07
CA SER A 213 -5.76 1.46 7.87
C SER A 213 -4.57 2.38 8.15
N ALA A 214 -4.62 3.65 7.75
CA ALA A 214 -3.64 4.65 8.15
C ALA A 214 -3.39 4.73 9.68
N PRO A 215 -4.33 4.36 10.57
CA PRO A 215 -4.05 4.26 11.99
C PRO A 215 -3.72 2.83 12.50
N LEU A 216 -3.45 1.81 11.67
CA LEU A 216 -3.36 0.40 12.14
C LEU A 216 -2.27 -0.49 11.51
N HIS A 217 -1.23 0.06 10.88
CA HIS A 217 -0.07 -0.71 10.39
C HIS A 217 1.25 -0.27 11.02
#